data_AF-A0AAQ4R5J8-F1
#
_entry.id   AF-A0AAQ4R5J8-F1
#
_cell.length_a   1.000
_cell.length_b   1.000
_cell.length_c   1.000
_cell.angle_alpha   90.00
_cell.angle_beta   90.00
_cell.angle_gamma   90.00
#
_symmetry.space_group_name_H-M   'P 1'
#
loop_
_entity.id
_entity.type
_entity.pdbx_description
1 polymer ?
#
loop_
_entity_poly.entity_id
_entity_poly.type
_entity_poly.pdbx_seq_one_letter_code
_entity_poly.pdbx_strand_id
1 'polypeptide(L)'
;SCSPSPALSTESLSSNLDYSSSHPQLGGCRICKENPFNRKASPTPEKSKPAKGPRPARPPAPGHGFPLIKRKVQSDQYIPVEDIHGEMGQLEKHLDELEQKGVELEKKLRDNPNDEDEEHLLVDWFTLIHEKHLLVRREAELVYTAKQQSLEERQADVEYELRCLLNKPEKDWTEEDKSREQELMAELVTIIEQRNQIVNNMDQDRQRDEEEDKLMEAMLKKKGRDPDVDPPKKKGGKFKPIKVLKRLSHKGEPGKSPRKEKTP
;
A
#
# COMPACT_ATOMS: atom_id res chain seq x y z
N SER A 1 2.14 -48.40 -29.30
CA SER A 1 3.08 -48.66 -28.19
C SER A 1 3.81 -47.35 -27.90
N CYS A 2 4.02 -46.87 -26.70
CA CYS A 2 3.58 -47.23 -25.36
C CYS A 2 3.79 -45.94 -24.53
N SER A 3 2.86 -45.63 -23.62
CA SER A 3 3.07 -44.81 -22.41
C SER A 3 4.18 -45.45 -21.53
N PRO A 4 4.65 -44.91 -20.37
CA PRO A 4 3.98 -43.91 -19.53
C PRO A 4 4.86 -42.91 -18.72
N SER A 5 4.19 -41.89 -18.19
CA SER A 5 4.52 -41.22 -16.92
C SER A 5 3.82 -41.94 -15.76
N PRO A 6 4.41 -42.00 -14.54
CA PRO A 6 3.72 -42.52 -13.36
C PRO A 6 2.99 -41.41 -12.58
N ALA A 7 1.81 -41.79 -12.09
CA ALA A 7 0.97 -41.13 -11.08
C ALA A 7 1.51 -41.46 -9.65
N LEU A 8 1.08 -40.88 -8.51
CA LEU A 8 -0.25 -40.89 -7.87
C LEU A 8 -0.21 -40.04 -6.56
N SER A 9 -1.39 -39.46 -6.25
CA SER A 9 -2.13 -39.37 -4.97
C SER A 9 -1.53 -38.91 -3.64
N THR A 10 -2.28 -38.04 -2.95
CA THR A 10 -2.77 -38.35 -1.58
C THR A 10 -4.19 -37.78 -1.36
N GLU A 11 -5.01 -38.60 -0.71
CA GLU A 11 -6.39 -38.38 -0.26
C GLU A 11 -6.42 -37.55 1.04
N SER A 12 -7.29 -36.54 1.14
CA SER A 12 -8.51 -36.44 1.98
C SER A 12 -8.40 -36.89 3.45
N LEU A 13 -8.67 -35.98 4.38
CA LEU A 13 -9.47 -36.22 5.59
C LEU A 13 -10.19 -34.94 6.02
N SER A 14 -11.52 -35.02 6.03
CA SER A 14 -12.46 -34.04 6.58
C SER A 14 -12.52 -34.13 8.11
N SER A 15 -12.85 -33.03 8.78
CA SER A 15 -13.54 -33.07 10.07
C SER A 15 -14.45 -31.85 10.21
N ASN A 16 -15.76 -32.10 10.08
CA ASN A 16 -16.83 -31.20 10.45
C ASN A 16 -17.04 -31.24 11.97
N LEU A 17 -17.31 -30.09 12.58
CA LEU A 17 -18.04 -29.99 13.82
C LEU A 17 -19.03 -28.82 13.70
N ASP A 18 -20.31 -29.18 13.66
CA ASP A 18 -21.47 -28.30 13.76
C ASP A 18 -21.64 -27.80 15.19
N TYR A 19 -21.96 -26.50 15.34
CA TYR A 19 -22.69 -25.98 16.50
C TYR A 19 -23.64 -24.88 16.04
N SER A 20 -24.90 -25.00 16.42
CA SER A 20 -26.04 -24.16 15.99
C SER A 20 -26.56 -23.27 17.12
N SER A 21 -27.20 -22.15 16.72
CA SER A 21 -28.09 -21.23 17.47
C SER A 21 -27.41 -20.17 18.36
N SER A 22 -27.79 -18.89 18.45
CA SER A 22 -28.94 -18.12 17.96
C SER A 22 -28.66 -16.59 18.03
N HIS A 23 -29.33 -15.83 17.17
CA HIS A 23 -29.32 -14.37 16.99
C HIS A 23 -29.79 -13.56 18.23
N PRO A 24 -29.48 -12.25 18.31
CA PRO A 24 -30.51 -11.28 17.94
C PRO A 24 -30.05 -10.19 16.96
N GLN A 25 -31.05 -9.63 16.30
CA GLN A 25 -31.06 -8.78 15.11
C GLN A 25 -31.41 -7.34 15.50
N LEU A 26 -30.79 -6.34 14.84
CA LEU A 26 -31.26 -4.95 14.54
C LEU A 26 -30.03 -4.19 14.00
N GLY A 27 -29.82 -3.98 12.69
CA GLY A 27 -30.50 -3.05 11.76
C GLY A 27 -29.47 -1.92 11.41
N GLY A 28 -29.09 -1.58 10.18
CA GLY A 28 -29.50 -1.94 8.84
C GLY A 28 -28.53 -1.37 7.77
N CYS A 29 -28.83 -1.70 6.51
CA CYS A 29 -28.30 -1.16 5.23
C CYS A 29 -26.81 -1.35 4.88
N ARG A 30 -26.55 -2.47 4.20
CA ARG A 30 -25.46 -2.62 3.22
C ARG A 30 -25.81 -1.84 1.95
N ILE A 31 -24.91 -0.97 1.48
CA ILE A 31 -24.91 -0.49 0.09
C ILE A 31 -23.49 -0.67 -0.45
N CYS A 32 -23.25 -1.80 -1.10
CA CYS A 32 -22.09 -1.96 -1.98
C CYS A 32 -22.44 -1.23 -3.28
N LYS A 33 -21.83 -0.07 -3.55
CA LYS A 33 -21.92 0.58 -4.85
C LYS A 33 -20.95 -0.11 -5.81
N GLU A 34 -21.51 -0.84 -6.77
CA GLU A 34 -20.78 -1.47 -7.86
C GLU A 34 -20.30 -0.41 -8.87
N ASN A 35 -19.05 -0.54 -9.34
CA ASN A 35 -18.41 0.35 -10.32
C ASN A 35 -19.07 0.20 -11.72
N PRO A 36 -19.40 1.28 -12.46
CA PRO A 36 -20.29 1.23 -13.63
C PRO A 36 -19.76 0.52 -14.89
N PHE A 37 -18.50 0.06 -14.91
CA PHE A 37 -17.85 -0.42 -16.13
C PHE A 37 -17.54 -1.92 -16.21
N ASN A 38 -17.82 -2.72 -15.17
CA ASN A 38 -17.51 -4.16 -15.19
C ASN A 38 -18.74 -5.03 -14.87
N ARG A 39 -19.62 -5.23 -15.86
CA ARG A 39 -20.61 -6.31 -15.80
C ARG A 39 -20.05 -7.58 -16.43
N LYS A 40 -19.42 -8.44 -15.63
CA LYS A 40 -19.27 -9.87 -15.96
C LYS A 40 -20.63 -10.53 -15.78
N ALA A 41 -21.17 -11.14 -16.83
CA ALA A 41 -22.46 -11.82 -16.78
C ALA A 41 -22.35 -13.12 -15.96
N SER A 42 -23.12 -13.23 -14.87
CA SER A 42 -23.41 -14.50 -14.22
C SER A 42 -24.75 -15.08 -14.71
N PRO A 43 -24.89 -16.41 -14.80
CA PRO A 43 -25.93 -17.07 -15.57
C PRO A 43 -27.24 -17.16 -14.78
N THR A 44 -28.36 -16.81 -15.40
CA THR A 44 -29.71 -17.11 -14.90
C THR A 44 -30.64 -17.47 -16.07
N PRO A 45 -31.71 -18.25 -15.80
CA PRO A 45 -32.13 -19.34 -16.65
C PRO A 45 -32.96 -18.89 -17.87
N GLU A 46 -32.98 -19.76 -18.87
CA GLU A 46 -33.67 -19.59 -20.14
C GLU A 46 -35.13 -19.17 -19.95
N LYS A 47 -35.41 -17.89 -20.21
CA LYS A 47 -36.74 -17.40 -20.57
C LYS A 47 -36.65 -16.79 -21.96
N SER A 48 -37.54 -17.24 -22.83
CA SER A 48 -37.69 -16.83 -24.22
C SER A 48 -37.70 -15.30 -24.33
N LYS A 49 -36.69 -14.76 -25.01
CA LYS A 49 -36.57 -13.32 -25.28
C LYS A 49 -37.64 -12.92 -26.31
N PRO A 50 -38.43 -11.85 -26.10
CA PRO A 50 -39.18 -11.26 -27.19
C PRO A 50 -38.18 -10.69 -28.21
N ALA A 51 -38.53 -10.77 -29.49
CA ALA A 51 -37.71 -10.29 -30.60
C ALA A 51 -37.23 -8.86 -30.34
N LYS A 52 -35.91 -8.67 -30.22
CA LYS A 52 -35.30 -7.34 -30.10
C LYS A 52 -35.56 -6.59 -31.40
N GLY A 53 -36.48 -5.63 -31.36
CA GLY A 53 -36.55 -4.60 -32.39
C GLY A 53 -35.22 -3.86 -32.52
N PRO A 54 -34.98 -3.15 -33.64
CA PRO A 54 -33.77 -2.37 -33.84
C PRO A 54 -33.57 -1.42 -32.66
N ARG A 55 -32.40 -1.45 -32.02
CA ARG A 55 -32.07 -0.44 -31.01
C ARG A 55 -32.11 0.94 -31.68
N PRO A 56 -32.80 1.94 -31.11
CA PRO A 56 -32.77 3.28 -31.67
C PRO A 56 -31.30 3.74 -31.75
N ALA A 57 -30.90 4.21 -32.94
CA ALA A 57 -29.55 4.70 -33.16
C ALA A 57 -29.31 5.89 -32.22
N ARG A 58 -28.21 5.84 -31.46
CA ARG A 58 -27.78 6.98 -30.66
C ARG A 58 -27.50 8.14 -31.64
N PRO A 59 -27.94 9.38 -31.33
CA PRO A 59 -27.61 10.52 -32.18
C PRO A 59 -26.09 10.65 -32.35
N PRO A 60 -25.62 11.20 -33.49
CA PRO A 60 -24.19 11.42 -33.71
C PRO A 60 -23.62 12.29 -32.58
N ALA A 61 -22.36 12.04 -32.22
CA ALA A 61 -21.67 12.85 -31.23
C ALA A 61 -21.62 14.32 -31.71
N PRO A 62 -21.77 15.30 -30.80
CA PRO A 62 -21.54 16.70 -31.13
C PRO A 62 -20.17 16.86 -31.80
N GLY A 63 -20.14 17.58 -32.92
CA GLY A 63 -18.91 17.87 -33.65
C GLY A 63 -18.03 18.91 -32.94
N HIS A 64 -16.98 19.33 -33.63
CA HIS A 64 -16.09 20.41 -33.20
C HIS A 64 -16.86 21.70 -32.83
N GLY A 65 -16.37 22.42 -31.82
CA GLY A 65 -16.92 23.71 -31.40
C GLY A 65 -18.02 23.65 -30.33
N PHE A 66 -18.39 22.46 -29.87
CA PHE A 66 -19.27 22.33 -28.71
C PHE A 66 -18.52 22.69 -27.41
N PRO A 67 -19.13 23.39 -26.44
CA PRO A 67 -18.49 23.70 -25.17
C PRO A 67 -18.11 22.43 -24.39
N LEU A 68 -16.85 22.34 -23.98
CA LEU A 68 -16.36 21.23 -23.17
C LEU A 68 -16.47 21.52 -21.69
N ILE A 69 -16.74 20.48 -20.90
CA ILE A 69 -16.82 20.56 -19.44
C ILE A 69 -15.70 19.68 -18.86
N LYS A 70 -14.91 20.26 -17.95
CA LYS A 70 -13.93 19.51 -17.14
C LYS A 70 -14.70 18.57 -16.21
N ARG A 71 -14.30 17.30 -16.16
CA ARG A 71 -14.89 16.35 -15.20
C ARG A 71 -14.46 16.74 -13.79
N LYS A 72 -15.35 16.56 -12.81
CA LYS A 72 -14.97 16.63 -11.40
C LYS A 72 -14.28 15.32 -11.02
N VAL A 73 -13.15 15.38 -10.33
CA VAL A 73 -12.55 14.17 -9.75
C VAL A 73 -13.44 13.72 -8.60
N GLN A 74 -13.86 12.46 -8.66
CA GLN A 74 -14.61 11.80 -7.59
C GLN A 74 -13.84 10.54 -7.23
N SER A 75 -13.15 10.58 -6.10
CA SER A 75 -12.50 9.41 -5.51
C SER A 75 -13.26 9.05 -4.25
N ASP A 76 -13.61 7.77 -4.10
CA ASP A 76 -14.31 7.26 -2.92
C ASP A 76 -13.44 7.39 -1.64
N GLN A 77 -12.12 7.56 -1.81
CA GLN A 77 -11.12 7.71 -0.74
C GLN A 77 -10.58 9.15 -0.65
N TYR A 78 -11.33 10.14 -1.16
CA TYR A 78 -10.93 11.53 -1.03
C TYR A 78 -10.96 11.99 0.44
N ILE A 79 -9.86 12.58 0.88
CA ILE A 79 -9.65 13.20 2.18
C ILE A 79 -9.31 14.68 1.93
N PRO A 80 -10.02 15.65 2.53
CA PRO A 80 -9.67 17.06 2.43
C PRO A 80 -8.23 17.33 2.84
N VAL A 81 -7.60 18.30 2.17
CA VAL A 81 -6.19 18.66 2.42
C VAL A 81 -5.98 19.16 3.85
N GLU A 82 -6.98 19.84 4.40
CA GLU A 82 -7.00 20.32 5.78
C GLU A 82 -6.99 19.16 6.78
N ASP A 83 -7.74 18.10 6.50
CA ASP A 83 -7.80 16.91 7.36
C ASP A 83 -6.49 16.13 7.30
N ILE A 84 -5.88 16.01 6.11
CA ILE A 84 -4.55 15.39 5.95
C ILE A 84 -3.51 16.15 6.79
N HIS A 85 -3.42 17.47 6.65
CA HIS A 85 -2.47 18.28 7.43
C HIS A 85 -2.76 18.23 8.93
N GLY A 86 -4.05 18.23 9.31
CA GLY A 86 -4.47 18.10 10.69
C GLY A 86 -4.05 16.77 11.31
N GLU A 87 -4.17 15.67 10.59
CA GLU A 87 -3.74 14.35 11.03
C GLU A 87 -2.21 14.24 11.07
N MET A 88 -1.50 14.73 10.04
CA MET A 88 -0.03 14.79 10.02
C MET A 88 0.53 15.52 11.26
N GLY A 89 -0.05 16.67 11.60
CA GLY A 89 0.38 17.43 12.79
C GLY A 89 0.02 16.76 14.13
N GLN A 90 -0.94 15.83 14.16
CA GLN A 90 -1.20 15.00 15.34
C GLN A 90 -0.20 13.86 15.45
N LEU A 91 0.14 13.22 14.32
CA LEU A 91 1.15 12.17 14.26
C LEU A 91 2.52 12.69 14.70
N GLU A 92 2.93 13.87 14.24
CA GLU A 92 4.18 14.53 14.64
C GLU A 92 4.26 14.74 16.17
N LYS A 93 3.19 15.28 16.77
CA LYS A 93 3.13 15.44 18.23
C LYS A 93 3.22 14.12 18.98
N HIS A 94 2.54 13.09 18.50
CA HIS A 94 2.61 11.76 19.13
C HIS A 94 4.00 11.15 18.99
N LEU A 95 4.69 11.37 17.87
CA LEU A 95 6.07 10.94 17.67
C LEU A 95 7.02 11.64 18.65
N ASP A 96 6.85 12.94 18.88
CA ASP A 96 7.62 13.69 19.88
C ASP A 96 7.39 13.14 21.30
N GLU A 97 6.15 12.84 21.65
CA GLU A 97 5.80 12.23 22.95
C GLU A 97 6.45 10.84 23.12
N LEU A 98 6.45 10.01 22.08
CA LEU A 98 7.12 8.70 22.11
C LEU A 98 8.64 8.86 22.18
N GLU A 99 9.22 9.86 21.54
CA GLU A 99 10.65 10.13 21.65
C GLU A 99 11.04 10.49 23.09
N GLN A 100 10.27 11.38 23.73
CA GLN A 100 10.50 11.76 25.13
C GLN A 100 10.36 10.56 26.08
N LYS A 101 9.31 9.74 25.91
CA LYS A 101 9.15 8.48 26.66
C LYS A 101 10.33 7.52 26.41
N GLY A 102 10.81 7.45 25.18
CA GLY A 102 11.94 6.62 24.78
C GLY A 102 13.22 7.02 25.50
N VAL A 103 13.50 8.33 25.61
CA VAL A 103 14.65 8.85 26.37
C VAL A 103 14.55 8.47 27.85
N GLU A 104 13.38 8.60 28.47
CA GLU A 104 13.17 8.22 29.87
C GLU A 104 13.33 6.73 30.10
N LEU A 105 12.83 5.91 29.18
CA LEU A 105 12.92 4.46 29.25
C LEU A 105 14.38 3.97 29.05
N GLU A 106 15.11 4.57 28.12
CA GLU A 106 16.53 4.29 27.87
C GLU A 106 17.36 4.57 29.13
N LYS A 107 17.10 5.72 29.76
CA LYS A 107 17.78 6.10 31.00
C LYS A 107 17.56 5.07 32.10
N LYS A 108 16.31 4.62 32.30
CA LYS A 108 15.98 3.58 33.30
C LYS A 108 16.73 2.27 33.03
N LEU A 109 16.80 1.84 31.76
CA LEU A 109 17.54 0.64 31.36
C LEU A 109 19.05 0.75 31.63
N ARG A 110 19.64 1.94 31.49
CA ARG A 110 21.07 2.16 31.82
C ARG A 110 21.34 2.20 33.31
N ASP A 111 20.45 2.82 34.07
CA ASP A 111 20.63 3.03 35.50
C ASP A 111 20.44 1.71 36.30
N ASN A 112 19.67 0.75 35.79
CA ASN A 112 19.35 -0.52 36.46
C ASN A 112 19.60 -1.79 35.60
N PRO A 113 20.86 -2.12 35.25
CA PRO A 113 21.19 -3.15 34.24
C PRO A 113 21.10 -4.63 34.71
N ASN A 114 20.52 -4.93 35.87
CA ASN A 114 20.31 -6.30 36.38
C ASN A 114 19.10 -6.37 37.35
N ASP A 115 18.11 -5.53 37.12
CA ASP A 115 16.89 -5.52 37.93
C ASP A 115 15.90 -6.55 37.40
N GLU A 116 15.06 -7.14 38.27
CA GLU A 116 13.98 -8.03 37.85
C GLU A 116 13.00 -7.29 36.91
N ASP A 117 12.95 -5.97 37.03
CA ASP A 117 12.17 -5.07 36.17
C ASP A 117 12.76 -4.87 34.76
N GLU A 118 14.00 -5.29 34.47
CA GLU A 118 14.63 -5.14 33.14
C GLU A 118 13.80 -5.82 32.04
N GLU A 119 13.24 -6.99 32.36
CA GLU A 119 12.32 -7.74 31.47
C GLU A 119 11.11 -6.89 31.08
N HIS A 120 10.49 -6.20 32.04
CA HIS A 120 9.35 -5.32 31.82
C HIS A 120 9.74 -4.06 31.03
N LEU A 121 10.88 -3.44 31.36
CA LEU A 121 11.37 -2.27 30.63
C LEU A 121 11.70 -2.58 29.16
N LEU A 122 12.19 -3.79 28.87
CA LEU A 122 12.40 -4.23 27.49
C LEU A 122 11.08 -4.44 26.74
N VAL A 123 10.04 -4.96 27.41
CA VAL A 123 8.70 -5.06 26.80
C VAL A 123 8.15 -3.67 26.47
N ASP A 124 8.26 -2.72 27.39
CA ASP A 124 7.86 -1.32 27.16
C ASP A 124 8.66 -0.71 26.00
N TRP A 125 9.95 -1.04 25.87
CA TRP A 125 10.81 -0.55 24.81
C TRP A 125 10.38 -1.07 23.44
N PHE A 126 10.12 -2.37 23.32
CA PHE A 126 9.61 -2.95 22.07
C PHE A 126 8.24 -2.40 21.71
N THR A 127 7.37 -2.19 22.70
CA THR A 127 6.04 -1.61 22.49
C THR A 127 6.16 -0.18 21.98
N LEU A 128 7.02 0.64 22.59
CA LEU A 128 7.27 2.02 22.15
C LEU A 128 7.80 2.09 20.71
N ILE A 129 8.73 1.20 20.34
CA ILE A 129 9.21 1.11 18.96
C ILE A 129 8.08 0.71 18.01
N HIS A 130 7.23 -0.24 18.41
CA HIS A 130 6.06 -0.64 17.60
C HIS A 130 5.14 0.54 17.33
N GLU A 131 4.75 1.25 18.39
CA GLU A 131 3.87 2.42 18.31
C GLU A 131 4.47 3.48 17.41
N LYS A 132 5.78 3.73 17.51
CA LYS A 132 6.48 4.65 16.61
C LYS A 132 6.38 4.20 15.14
N HIS A 133 6.58 2.91 14.85
CA HIS A 133 6.45 2.41 13.48
C HIS A 133 5.02 2.56 12.94
N LEU A 134 3.99 2.30 13.76
CA LEU A 134 2.59 2.49 13.36
C LEU A 134 2.30 3.95 12.99
N LEU A 135 2.80 4.91 13.76
CA LEU A 135 2.64 6.34 13.45
C LEU A 135 3.33 6.73 12.15
N VAL A 136 4.57 6.27 11.93
CA VAL A 136 5.33 6.55 10.70
C VAL A 136 4.69 5.92 9.47
N ARG A 137 4.16 4.70 9.59
CA ARG A 137 3.40 4.04 8.51
C ARG A 137 2.16 4.86 8.16
N ARG A 138 1.42 5.31 9.18
CA ARG A 138 0.25 6.15 8.97
C ARG A 138 0.59 7.49 8.30
N GLU A 139 1.70 8.10 8.69
CA GLU A 139 2.21 9.31 8.05
C GLU A 139 2.51 9.08 6.56
N ALA A 140 3.19 7.98 6.22
CA ALA A 140 3.48 7.61 4.84
C ALA A 140 2.20 7.37 4.01
N GLU A 141 1.18 6.71 4.58
CA GLU A 141 -0.13 6.52 3.93
C GLU A 141 -0.80 7.86 3.58
N LEU A 142 -0.74 8.84 4.48
CA LEU A 142 -1.29 10.18 4.25
C LEU A 142 -0.56 10.89 3.12
N VAL A 143 0.78 10.78 3.07
CA VAL A 143 1.59 11.33 1.98
C VAL A 143 1.22 10.70 0.65
N TYR A 144 1.08 9.37 0.59
CA TYR A 144 0.63 8.68 -0.63
C TYR A 144 -0.76 9.11 -1.05
N THR A 145 -1.69 9.27 -0.10
CA THR A 145 -3.05 9.72 -0.35
C THR A 145 -3.07 11.13 -0.95
N ALA A 146 -2.35 12.08 -0.35
CA ALA A 146 -2.26 13.44 -0.85
C ALA A 146 -1.66 13.49 -2.27
N LYS A 147 -0.58 12.72 -2.50
CA LYS A 147 0.07 12.63 -3.81
C LYS A 147 -0.87 12.03 -4.86
N GLN A 148 -1.59 10.97 -4.52
CA GLN A 148 -2.55 10.31 -5.40
C GLN A 148 -3.68 11.29 -5.82
N GLN A 149 -4.27 12.03 -4.87
CA GLN A 149 -5.31 13.00 -5.17
C GLN A 149 -4.81 14.12 -6.09
N SER A 150 -3.60 14.62 -5.85
CA SER A 150 -2.96 15.64 -6.71
C SER A 150 -2.77 15.12 -8.14
N LEU A 151 -2.33 13.87 -8.30
CA LEU A 151 -2.19 13.23 -9.61
C LEU A 151 -3.54 13.04 -10.31
N GLU A 152 -4.60 12.70 -9.58
CA GLU A 152 -5.94 12.53 -10.15
C GLU A 152 -6.56 13.86 -10.63
N GLU A 153 -6.34 14.95 -9.89
CA GLU A 153 -6.70 16.30 -10.32
C GLU A 153 -5.90 16.74 -11.53
N ARG A 154 -4.57 16.55 -11.51
CA ARG A 154 -3.71 16.87 -12.65
C ARG A 154 -4.11 16.07 -13.88
N GLN A 155 -4.44 14.79 -13.73
CA GLN A 155 -4.94 13.96 -14.83
C GLN A 155 -6.22 14.56 -15.44
N ALA A 156 -7.15 15.02 -14.60
CA ALA A 156 -8.39 15.65 -15.08
C ALA A 156 -8.13 16.98 -15.81
N ASP A 157 -7.12 17.75 -15.41
CA ASP A 157 -6.67 18.95 -16.12
C ASP A 157 -6.08 18.61 -17.50
N VAL A 158 -5.12 17.69 -17.54
CA VAL A 158 -4.46 17.28 -18.79
C VAL A 158 -5.47 16.70 -19.78
N GLU A 159 -6.37 15.83 -19.32
CA GLU A 159 -7.45 15.28 -20.16
C GLU A 159 -8.42 16.36 -20.68
N TYR A 160 -8.69 17.40 -19.88
CA TYR A 160 -9.55 18.49 -20.31
C TYR A 160 -8.86 19.36 -21.37
N GLU A 161 -7.59 19.69 -21.16
CA GLU A 161 -6.78 20.44 -22.11
C GLU A 161 -6.65 19.70 -23.45
N LEU A 162 -6.35 18.40 -23.38
CA LEU A 162 -6.29 17.54 -24.56
C LEU A 162 -7.63 17.53 -25.30
N ARG A 163 -8.75 17.39 -24.60
CA ARG A 163 -10.08 17.48 -25.23
C ARG A 163 -10.32 18.84 -25.88
N CYS A 164 -9.86 19.93 -25.28
CA CYS A 164 -9.97 21.27 -25.86
C CYS A 164 -9.22 21.39 -27.19
N LEU A 165 -8.00 20.84 -27.25
CA LEU A 165 -7.20 20.79 -28.46
C LEU A 165 -7.89 19.94 -29.55
N LEU A 166 -8.37 18.76 -29.18
CA LEU A 166 -9.11 17.86 -30.08
C LEU A 166 -10.49 18.41 -30.51
N ASN A 167 -11.01 19.44 -29.84
CA ASN A 167 -12.26 20.10 -30.23
C ASN A 167 -12.08 21.00 -31.46
N LYS A 168 -10.84 21.19 -31.93
CA LYS A 168 -10.49 21.87 -33.17
C LYS A 168 -10.31 20.85 -34.30
N PRO A 169 -10.80 21.11 -35.52
CA PRO A 169 -10.56 20.23 -36.66
C PRO A 169 -9.07 20.07 -36.92
N GLU A 170 -8.62 18.84 -37.21
CA GLU A 170 -7.19 18.53 -37.42
C GLU A 170 -6.56 19.34 -38.56
N LYS A 171 -7.33 19.62 -39.61
CA LYS A 171 -6.92 20.49 -40.72
C LYS A 171 -6.51 21.91 -40.29
N ASP A 172 -6.99 22.36 -39.14
CA ASP A 172 -6.72 23.70 -38.61
C ASP A 172 -5.58 23.67 -37.58
N TRP A 173 -5.04 22.48 -37.23
CA TRP A 173 -3.98 22.34 -36.23
C TRP A 173 -2.68 22.99 -36.68
N THR A 174 -2.09 23.73 -35.76
CA THR A 174 -0.76 24.31 -35.89
C THR A 174 0.31 23.29 -35.48
N GLU A 175 1.57 23.59 -35.76
CA GLU A 175 2.66 22.72 -35.28
C GLU A 175 2.78 22.78 -33.75
N GLU A 176 2.46 23.94 -33.18
CA GLU A 176 2.34 24.15 -31.74
C GLU A 176 1.23 23.28 -31.13
N ASP A 177 0.07 23.16 -31.80
CA ASP A 177 -1.01 22.28 -31.36
C ASP A 177 -0.55 20.80 -31.33
N LYS A 178 0.19 20.36 -32.35
CA LYS A 178 0.72 18.98 -32.39
C LYS A 178 1.77 18.73 -31.29
N SER A 179 2.69 19.68 -31.10
CA SER A 179 3.68 19.59 -30.03
C SER A 179 2.99 19.52 -28.67
N ARG A 180 1.96 20.34 -28.46
CA ARG A 180 1.20 20.37 -27.22
C ARG A 180 0.43 19.08 -26.97
N GLU A 181 -0.16 18.49 -28.01
CA GLU A 181 -0.81 17.18 -27.92
C GLU A 181 0.18 16.11 -27.45
N GLN A 182 1.38 16.06 -28.04
CA GLN A 182 2.42 15.10 -27.66
C GLN A 182 2.88 15.29 -26.21
N GLU A 183 3.07 16.54 -25.77
CA GLU A 183 3.40 16.87 -24.38
C GLU A 183 2.33 16.38 -23.41
N LEU A 184 1.05 16.66 -23.69
CA LEU A 184 -0.07 16.25 -22.84
C LEU A 184 -0.19 14.72 -22.78
N MET A 185 0.02 14.04 -23.91
CA MET A 185 0.03 12.58 -23.97
C MET A 185 1.18 11.98 -23.15
N ALA A 186 2.39 12.53 -23.27
CA ALA A 186 3.54 12.10 -22.47
C ALA A 186 3.31 12.35 -20.97
N GLU A 187 2.67 13.47 -20.62
CA GLU A 187 2.32 13.78 -19.23
C GLU A 187 1.28 12.81 -18.68
N LEU A 188 0.24 12.45 -19.44
CA LEU A 188 -0.74 11.42 -19.01
C LEU A 188 -0.05 10.09 -18.69
N VAL A 189 0.87 9.65 -19.55
CA VAL A 189 1.64 8.42 -19.31
C VAL A 189 2.46 8.55 -18.03
N THR A 190 3.11 9.69 -17.82
CA THR A 190 3.89 9.97 -16.60
C THR A 190 3.02 9.95 -15.35
N ILE A 191 1.83 10.55 -15.39
CA ILE A 191 0.87 10.56 -14.27
C ILE A 191 0.43 9.13 -13.95
N ILE A 192 0.07 8.34 -14.97
CA ILE A 192 -0.33 6.94 -14.79
C ILE A 192 0.80 6.12 -14.16
N GLU A 193 2.03 6.30 -14.64
CA GLU A 193 3.20 5.63 -14.10
C GLU A 193 3.45 6.03 -12.62
N GLN A 194 3.33 7.31 -12.28
CA GLN A 194 3.46 7.77 -10.90
C GLN A 194 2.36 7.21 -9.98
N ARG A 195 1.12 7.10 -10.46
CA ARG A 195 0.02 6.46 -9.70
C ARG A 195 0.29 4.96 -9.51
N ASN A 196 0.80 4.27 -10.54
CA ASN A 196 1.20 2.87 -10.42
C ASN A 196 2.33 2.68 -9.41
N GLN A 197 3.31 3.59 -9.37
CA GLN A 197 4.37 3.56 -8.37
C GLN A 197 3.83 3.71 -6.95
N ILE A 198 2.85 4.58 -6.72
CA ILE A 198 2.19 4.71 -5.41
C ILE A 198 1.56 3.38 -5.00
N VAL A 199 0.75 2.77 -5.88
CA VAL A 199 0.09 1.49 -5.59
C VAL A 199 1.12 0.40 -5.25
N ASN A 200 2.16 0.28 -6.09
CA ASN A 200 3.21 -0.72 -5.86
C ASN A 200 3.98 -0.47 -4.55
N ASN A 201 4.29 0.77 -4.20
CA ASN A 201 4.96 1.09 -2.95
C ASN A 201 4.07 0.74 -1.74
N MET A 202 2.79 1.11 -1.76
CA MET A 202 1.85 0.76 -0.70
C MET A 202 1.70 -0.77 -0.55
N ASP A 203 1.69 -1.51 -1.66
CA ASP A 203 1.65 -2.97 -1.63
C ASP A 203 2.92 -3.60 -1.04
N GLN A 204 4.09 -3.00 -1.31
CA GLN A 204 5.37 -3.43 -0.75
C GLN A 204 5.49 -3.09 0.73
N ASP A 205 5.07 -1.88 1.13
CA ASP A 205 5.03 -1.45 2.52
C ASP A 205 4.12 -2.35 3.33
N ARG A 206 2.89 -2.63 2.86
CA ARG A 206 1.98 -3.57 3.52
C ARG A 206 2.61 -4.95 3.79
N GLN A 207 3.31 -5.51 2.79
CA GLN A 207 3.96 -6.83 2.96
C GLN A 207 5.07 -6.79 4.02
N ARG A 208 5.90 -5.74 3.99
CA ARG A 208 6.97 -5.52 4.96
C ARG A 208 6.40 -5.36 6.37
N ASP A 209 5.37 -4.53 6.50
CA ASP A 209 4.74 -4.19 7.75
C ASP A 209 4.09 -5.41 8.41
N GLU A 210 3.41 -6.26 7.63
CA GLU A 210 2.86 -7.52 8.11
C GLU A 210 3.92 -8.50 8.64
N GLU A 211 5.13 -8.53 8.05
CA GLU A 211 6.23 -9.36 8.52
C GLU A 211 6.82 -8.82 9.83
N GLU A 212 7.01 -7.50 9.91
CA GLU A 212 7.48 -6.81 11.11
C GLU A 212 6.50 -7.01 12.28
N ASP A 213 5.19 -6.91 12.02
CA ASP A 213 4.15 -7.08 13.04
C ASP A 213 4.07 -8.52 13.56
N LYS A 214 4.19 -9.52 12.67
CA LYS A 214 4.28 -10.94 13.07
C LYS A 214 5.50 -11.20 13.95
N LEU A 215 6.64 -10.60 13.61
CA LEU A 215 7.86 -10.72 14.43
C LEU A 215 7.65 -10.09 15.81
N MET A 216 7.01 -8.92 15.84
CA MET A 216 6.74 -8.18 17.06
C MET A 216 5.78 -8.93 17.99
N GLU A 217 4.68 -9.44 17.44
CA GLU A 217 3.73 -10.28 18.18
C GLU A 217 4.40 -11.53 18.74
N ALA A 218 5.27 -12.19 17.95
CA ALA A 218 6.02 -13.35 18.40
C ALA A 218 7.00 -13.01 19.54
N MET A 219 7.67 -11.85 19.49
CA MET A 219 8.55 -11.39 20.57
C MET A 219 7.77 -11.10 21.85
N LEU A 220 6.67 -10.35 21.75
CA LEU A 220 5.79 -10.02 22.89
C LEU A 220 5.19 -11.28 23.52
N LYS A 221 4.73 -12.24 22.71
CA LYS A 221 4.18 -13.51 23.19
C LYS A 221 5.23 -14.41 23.86
N LYS A 222 6.48 -14.34 23.41
CA LYS A 222 7.60 -15.10 24.01
C LYS A 222 8.04 -14.48 25.35
N LYS A 223 7.97 -13.16 25.48
CA LYS A 223 8.38 -12.40 26.67
C LYS A 223 7.25 -12.30 27.72
N GLY A 224 5.99 -12.25 27.31
CA GLY A 224 4.82 -12.29 28.19
C GLY A 224 4.45 -13.68 28.73
N ARG A 225 5.27 -14.70 28.47
CA ARG A 225 5.12 -16.05 29.04
C ARG A 225 6.19 -16.20 30.13
N ASP A 226 5.78 -15.90 31.35
CA ASP A 226 6.60 -15.99 32.57
C ASP A 226 7.35 -17.35 32.68
N PRO A 227 8.60 -17.37 33.17
CA PRO A 227 9.40 -18.57 33.40
C PRO A 227 8.98 -19.40 34.63
N ASP A 228 7.69 -19.64 34.87
CA ASP A 228 7.25 -20.59 35.92
C ASP A 228 6.87 -21.96 35.32
N VAL A 229 7.87 -22.63 34.74
CA VAL A 229 7.83 -24.07 34.57
C VAL A 229 9.18 -24.62 35.01
N ASP A 230 9.19 -25.23 36.19
CA ASP A 230 10.26 -26.07 36.73
C ASP A 230 11.11 -26.71 35.62
N PRO A 231 12.45 -26.55 35.61
CA PRO A 231 13.28 -27.10 34.56
C PRO A 231 13.25 -28.64 34.62
N PRO A 232 12.79 -29.36 33.56
CA PRO A 232 12.98 -30.79 33.51
C PRO A 232 14.47 -31.05 33.26
N LYS A 233 15.13 -31.60 34.28
CA LYS A 233 16.51 -32.14 34.23
C LYS A 233 16.71 -32.96 32.95
N LYS A 234 17.37 -32.39 31.93
CA LYS A 234 17.87 -33.16 30.78
C LYS A 234 19.30 -32.78 30.43
N LYS A 235 20.05 -33.86 30.21
CA LYS A 235 21.50 -33.99 30.21
C LYS A 235 22.17 -33.18 29.11
N GLY A 236 23.38 -32.71 29.41
CA GLY A 236 24.18 -31.83 28.58
C GLY A 236 24.31 -32.26 27.11
N GLY A 237 23.98 -31.32 26.24
CA GLY A 237 24.39 -31.30 24.84
C GLY A 237 25.12 -29.98 24.59
N LYS A 238 26.39 -30.06 24.18
CA LYS A 238 27.23 -28.91 23.82
C LYS A 238 26.56 -28.08 22.72
N PHE A 239 25.99 -26.94 23.06
CA PHE A 239 25.52 -25.96 22.08
C PHE A 239 26.72 -25.19 21.50
N LYS A 240 26.83 -25.17 20.17
CA LYS A 240 27.81 -24.35 19.44
C LYS A 240 27.14 -23.00 19.10
N PRO A 241 27.80 -21.86 19.31
CA PRO A 241 27.23 -20.56 18.96
C PRO A 241 27.24 -20.36 17.44
N ILE A 242 26.08 -20.02 16.88
CA ILE A 242 25.94 -19.56 15.48
C ILE A 242 26.44 -18.11 15.43
N LYS A 243 27.43 -17.86 14.56
CA LYS A 243 27.94 -16.52 14.27
C LYS A 243 27.11 -15.90 13.14
N VAL A 244 26.31 -14.89 13.44
CA VAL A 244 25.71 -14.02 12.41
C VAL A 244 25.86 -12.57 12.81
N LEU A 245 27.05 -12.00 12.58
CA LEU A 245 27.21 -10.56 12.39
C LEU A 245 28.49 -10.31 11.61
N LYS A 246 28.36 -10.14 10.29
CA LYS A 246 29.36 -9.47 9.44
C LYS A 246 28.70 -9.15 8.11
N ARG A 247 28.28 -7.90 7.93
CA ARG A 247 28.47 -7.12 6.69
C ARG A 247 27.78 -5.76 6.83
N LEU A 248 28.50 -4.82 7.46
CA LEU A 248 28.38 -3.40 7.13
C LEU A 248 29.69 -2.69 7.46
N SER A 249 30.61 -2.60 6.48
CA SER A 249 31.31 -1.34 6.14
C SER A 249 32.50 -1.50 5.18
N HIS A 250 32.33 -0.91 4.00
CA HIS A 250 33.20 0.03 3.27
C HIS A 250 34.65 -0.31 2.85
N LYS A 251 34.85 -0.44 1.52
CA LYS A 251 35.91 0.15 0.64
C LYS A 251 35.85 -0.59 -0.72
N GLY A 252 35.91 -0.01 -1.90
CA GLY A 252 36.15 1.33 -2.41
C GLY A 252 36.36 1.18 -3.92
N GLU A 253 35.61 1.91 -4.74
CA GLU A 253 35.76 1.95 -6.20
C GLU A 253 37.03 2.73 -6.60
N PRO A 254 37.85 2.28 -7.58
CA PRO A 254 38.91 3.09 -8.16
C PRO A 254 38.37 3.88 -9.36
N GLY A 255 37.74 5.03 -9.09
CA GLY A 255 37.38 6.01 -10.11
C GLY A 255 38.58 6.89 -10.49
N LYS A 256 39.18 6.61 -11.65
CA LYS A 256 40.17 7.49 -12.32
C LYS A 256 39.57 8.88 -12.59
N SER A 257 40.29 9.93 -12.20
CA SER A 257 40.14 11.29 -12.73
C SER A 257 41.45 11.74 -13.38
N PRO A 258 41.46 12.25 -14.62
CA PRO A 258 42.55 13.08 -15.11
C PRO A 258 42.22 14.56 -14.87
N ARG A 259 43.08 15.22 -14.08
CA ARG A 259 43.14 16.68 -13.94
C ARG A 259 43.55 17.33 -15.27
N LYS A 260 42.90 18.45 -15.59
CA LYS A 260 43.38 19.49 -16.51
C LYS A 260 44.60 20.18 -15.89
N GLU A 261 45.69 20.28 -16.63
CA GLU A 261 46.70 21.33 -16.48
C GLU A 261 46.50 22.37 -17.59
N LYS A 262 46.71 23.64 -17.25
CA LYS A 262 46.60 24.82 -18.11
C LYS A 262 48.00 25.44 -18.26
N THR A 263 48.45 25.55 -19.51
CA THR A 263 49.24 26.66 -20.13
C THR A 263 50.65 26.97 -19.60
N PRO A 264 51.54 27.65 -20.36
CA PRO A 264 51.33 28.65 -21.42
C PRO A 264 51.41 28.12 -22.86
#